data_AF-A0AAV7QKB2-F1
#
_entry.id   AF-A0AAV7QKB2-F1
#
_cell.length_a   1.000
_cell.length_b   1.000
_cell.length_c   1.000
_cell.angle_alpha   90.00
_cell.angle_beta   90.00
_cell.angle_gamma   90.00
#
_symmetry.space_group_name_H-M   'P 1'
#
loop_
_entity.id
_entity.type
_entity.pdbx_description
1 polymer ?
#
loop_
_entity_poly.entity_id
_entity_poly.type
_entity_poly.pdbx_seq_one_letter_code
_entity_poly.pdbx_strand_id
1 'polypeptide(L)'
;MDLRITDLTLASFSIRADKAGFRETVTNLDQRLSAVEDHVAAIPDQEEELRSLRAKLTDLEDRSRRDNVRFFSIPEQKEGSDIKAFLSSLLTDHFDRVFAASRIPERAQDWSPAQSVCK
;
A
#
# COMPACT_ATOMS: atom_id res chain seq x y z
N MET A 1 1.41 -42.33 -62.87
CA MET A 1 2.15 -41.87 -61.68
C MET A 1 1.60 -42.61 -60.47
N ASP A 2 2.48 -43.00 -59.54
CA ASP A 2 2.15 -43.92 -58.44
C ASP A 2 1.33 -43.22 -57.34
N LEU A 3 0.14 -43.73 -57.02
CA LEU A 3 -0.78 -43.12 -56.02
C LEU A 3 -0.14 -42.99 -54.62
N ARG A 4 0.78 -43.89 -54.28
CA ARG A 4 1.52 -43.84 -53.01
C ARG A 4 2.47 -42.64 -52.93
N ILE A 5 3.09 -42.29 -54.07
CA ILE A 5 3.99 -41.14 -54.15
C ILE A 5 3.18 -39.86 -53.96
N THR A 6 1.99 -39.76 -54.56
CA THR A 6 1.12 -38.59 -54.40
C THR A 6 0.62 -38.42 -52.96
N ASP A 7 0.27 -39.52 -52.29
CA ASP A 7 -0.20 -39.50 -50.90
C ASP A 7 0.92 -39.07 -49.92
N LEU A 8 2.12 -39.61 -50.11
CA LEU A 8 3.32 -39.17 -49.37
C LEU A 8 3.63 -37.68 -49.59
N THR A 9 3.50 -37.18 -50.81
CA THR A 9 3.71 -35.74 -51.08
C THR A 9 2.68 -34.87 -50.37
N LEU A 10 1.42 -35.31 -50.29
CA LEU A 10 0.36 -34.59 -49.59
C LEU A 10 0.61 -34.55 -48.08
N ALA A 11 0.95 -35.68 -47.47
CA ALA A 11 1.30 -35.76 -46.06
C ALA A 11 2.52 -34.87 -45.72
N SER A 12 3.54 -34.86 -46.58
CA SER A 12 4.73 -34.01 -46.38
C SER A 12 4.42 -32.51 -46.44
N PHE A 13 3.42 -32.12 -47.23
CA PHE A 13 2.94 -30.75 -47.31
C PHE A 13 2.18 -30.34 -46.05
N SER A 14 1.30 -31.21 -45.54
CA SER A 14 0.58 -30.99 -44.28
C SER A 14 1.56 -30.81 -43.11
N ILE A 15 2.54 -31.71 -42.98
CA ILE A 15 3.56 -31.63 -41.93
C ILE A 15 4.36 -30.31 -42.02
N ARG A 16 4.64 -29.85 -43.25
CA ARG A 16 5.34 -28.58 -43.46
C ARG A 16 4.49 -27.38 -43.03
N ALA A 17 3.19 -27.40 -43.32
CA ALA A 17 2.26 -26.37 -42.90
C ALA A 17 2.14 -26.34 -41.36
N ASP A 18 1.96 -27.49 -40.73
CA ASP A 18 1.88 -27.60 -39.26
C ASP A 18 3.19 -27.12 -38.61
N LYS A 19 4.34 -27.51 -39.17
CA LYS A 19 5.66 -27.03 -38.71
C LYS A 19 5.78 -25.51 -38.78
N ALA A 20 5.24 -24.88 -39.81
CA ALA A 20 5.25 -23.42 -39.93
C ALA A 20 4.39 -22.77 -38.83
N GLY A 21 3.18 -23.31 -38.59
CA GLY A 21 2.31 -22.85 -37.49
C GLY A 21 2.92 -23.04 -36.11
N PHE A 22 3.55 -24.19 -35.85
CA PHE A 22 4.28 -24.43 -34.61
C PHE A 22 5.45 -23.44 -34.44
N ARG A 23 6.19 -23.14 -35.51
CA ARG A 23 7.29 -22.17 -35.43
C ARG A 23 6.78 -20.78 -35.04
N GLU A 24 5.66 -20.34 -35.62
CA GLU A 24 5.06 -19.05 -35.29
C GLU A 24 4.60 -18.99 -33.82
N THR A 25 3.90 -20.02 -33.35
CA THR A 25 3.47 -20.09 -31.95
C THR A 25 4.66 -20.11 -30.98
N VAL A 26 5.72 -20.85 -31.28
CA VAL A 26 6.96 -20.84 -30.47
C VAL A 26 7.57 -19.44 -30.43
N THR A 27 7.69 -18.75 -31.57
CA THR A 27 8.25 -17.39 -31.57
C THR A 27 7.39 -16.39 -30.79
N ASN A 28 6.06 -16.54 -30.81
CA ASN A 28 5.17 -15.70 -30.02
C ASN A 28 5.31 -15.97 -28.52
N LEU A 29 5.45 -17.25 -28.14
CA LEU A 29 5.65 -17.64 -26.75
C LEU A 29 7.00 -17.15 -26.23
N ASP A 30 8.08 -17.26 -27.01
CA ASP A 30 9.40 -16.76 -26.62
C ASP A 30 9.37 -15.25 -26.37
N GLN A 31 8.70 -14.47 -27.22
CA GLN A 31 8.55 -13.03 -27.03
C GLN A 31 7.76 -12.70 -25.76
N ARG A 32 6.66 -13.41 -25.51
CA ARG A 32 5.85 -13.22 -24.32
C ARG A 32 6.59 -13.63 -23.05
N LEU A 33 7.37 -14.72 -23.12
CA LEU A 33 8.18 -15.20 -22.02
C LEU A 33 9.26 -14.18 -21.68
N SER A 34 10.00 -13.67 -22.68
CA SER A 34 11.00 -12.62 -22.49
C SER A 34 10.42 -11.38 -21.81
N ALA A 35 9.24 -10.91 -22.25
CA ALA A 35 8.59 -9.77 -21.62
C ALA A 35 8.18 -10.05 -20.16
N VAL A 36 7.68 -11.26 -19.87
CA VAL A 36 7.34 -11.66 -18.50
C VAL A 36 8.59 -11.76 -17.63
N GLU A 37 9.69 -12.32 -18.15
CA GLU A 37 10.96 -12.41 -17.45
C GLU A 37 11.52 -11.02 -17.11
N ASP A 38 11.47 -10.07 -18.04
CA ASP A 38 11.86 -8.67 -17.80
C ASP A 38 11.01 -8.02 -16.70
N HIS A 39 9.69 -8.25 -16.72
CA HIS A 39 8.80 -7.74 -15.67
C HIS A 39 9.08 -8.36 -14.31
N VAL A 40 9.31 -9.68 -14.25
CA VAL A 40 9.63 -10.38 -13.00
C VAL A 40 10.97 -9.92 -12.45
N ALA A 41 11.96 -9.68 -13.31
CA ALA A 41 13.27 -9.16 -12.92
C ALA A 41 13.19 -7.75 -12.30
N ALA A 42 12.19 -6.94 -12.67
CA ALA A 42 11.99 -5.58 -12.13
C ALA A 42 11.23 -5.53 -10.78
N ILE A 43 10.52 -6.60 -10.39
CA ILE A 43 9.77 -6.67 -9.12
C ILE A 43 10.65 -6.37 -7.88
N PRO A 44 11.83 -6.97 -7.68
CA PRO A 44 12.62 -6.75 -6.47
C PRO A 44 13.04 -5.29 -6.28
N ASP A 45 13.40 -4.59 -7.37
CA ASP A 45 13.76 -3.18 -7.33
C ASP A 45 12.56 -2.33 -6.90
N GLN A 46 11.38 -2.61 -7.46
CA GLN A 46 10.13 -1.95 -7.08
C GLN A 46 9.76 -2.22 -5.61
N GLU A 47 9.98 -3.43 -5.11
CA GLU A 47 9.75 -3.76 -3.70
C GLU A 47 10.71 -3.02 -2.76
N GLU A 48 11.97 -2.83 -3.16
CA GLU A 48 12.92 -2.02 -2.41
C GLU A 48 12.52 -0.54 -2.37
N GLU A 49 12.12 0.03 -3.51
CA GLU A 49 11.60 1.39 -3.58
C GLU A 49 10.37 1.58 -2.71
N LEU A 50 9.41 0.65 -2.76
CA LEU A 50 8.22 0.69 -1.92
C LEU A 50 8.55 0.59 -0.43
N ARG A 51 9.50 -0.25 -0.04
CA ARG A 51 9.97 -0.35 1.36
C ARG A 51 10.60 0.95 1.82
N SER A 52 11.48 1.54 1.01
CA SER A 52 12.11 2.83 1.28
C SER A 52 11.09 3.94 1.43
N LEU A 53 10.09 4.00 0.54
CA LEU A 53 9.06 5.02 0.59
C LEU A 53 8.16 4.86 1.81
N ARG A 54 7.80 3.62 2.18
CA ARG A 54 7.04 3.34 3.41
C ARG A 54 7.80 3.77 4.65
N ALA A 55 9.09 3.46 4.75
CA ALA A 55 9.91 3.88 5.88
C ALA A 55 9.98 5.42 6.01
N LYS A 56 10.12 6.12 4.88
CA LYS A 56 10.08 7.60 4.85
C LYS A 56 8.71 8.14 5.28
N LEU A 57 7.61 7.54 4.81
CA LEU A 57 6.26 7.93 5.22
C LEU A 57 6.05 7.74 6.72
N THR A 58 6.48 6.62 7.28
CA THR A 58 6.42 6.37 8.73
C THR A 58 7.22 7.40 9.51
N ASP A 59 8.47 7.69 9.12
CA ASP A 59 9.28 8.72 9.78
C ASP A 59 8.64 10.11 9.71
N LEU A 60 8.06 10.48 8.57
CA LEU A 60 7.34 11.75 8.41
C LEU A 60 6.07 11.80 9.27
N GLU A 61 5.31 10.71 9.33
CA GLU A 61 4.10 10.61 10.16
C GLU A 61 4.45 10.69 11.66
N ASP A 62 5.49 9.97 12.08
CA ASP A 62 5.97 9.97 13.47
C ASP A 62 6.51 11.36 13.87
N ARG A 63 7.22 12.05 12.97
CA ARG A 63 7.67 13.43 13.20
C ARG A 63 6.52 14.41 13.30
N SER A 64 5.53 14.26 12.42
CA SER A 64 4.31 15.09 12.43
C SER A 64 3.49 14.88 13.70
N ARG A 65 3.45 13.65 14.22
CA ARG A 65 2.71 13.29 15.44
C ARG A 65 3.54 13.35 16.72
N ARG A 66 4.81 13.72 16.65
CA ARG A 66 5.74 13.70 17.80
C ARG A 66 5.24 14.50 18.99
N ASP A 67 4.60 15.63 18.72
CA ASP A 67 4.10 16.53 19.76
C ASP A 67 2.63 16.22 20.14
N ASN A 68 2.01 15.20 19.52
CA ASN A 68 0.66 14.79 19.85
C ASN A 68 0.67 13.85 21.07
N VAL A 69 0.01 14.26 22.15
CA VAL A 69 -0.22 13.43 23.33
C VAL A 69 -1.64 12.89 23.28
N ARG A 70 -1.82 11.60 23.60
CA ARG A 70 -3.15 10.97 23.74
C ARG A 70 -3.47 10.77 25.22
N PHE A 71 -4.60 11.32 25.66
CA PHE A 71 -5.15 11.06 26.98
C PHE A 71 -6.17 9.92 26.87
N PHE A 72 -6.04 8.93 27.74
CA PHE A 72 -6.97 7.81 27.83
C PHE A 72 -7.75 7.88 29.15
N SER A 73 -8.91 7.23 29.20
CA SER A 73 -9.74 7.12 30.40
C SER A 73 -10.34 8.44 30.91
N ILE A 74 -10.50 9.44 30.05
CA ILE A 74 -11.34 10.61 30.33
C ILE A 74 -12.80 10.22 30.04
N PRO A 75 -13.72 10.36 31.00
CA PRO A 75 -15.14 10.13 30.74
C PRO A 75 -15.63 11.08 29.64
N GLU A 76 -16.37 10.54 28.66
CA GLU A 76 -16.93 11.34 27.58
C GLU A 76 -17.77 12.50 28.14
N GLN A 77 -17.73 13.65 27.45
CA GLN A 77 -18.44 14.90 27.82
C GLN A 77 -17.93 15.61 29.09
N LYS A 78 -16.99 15.03 29.85
CA LYS A 78 -16.37 15.72 31.00
C LYS A 78 -15.58 16.97 30.58
N GLU A 79 -15.11 16.98 29.34
CA GLU A 79 -14.33 18.06 28.72
C GLU A 79 -15.17 19.31 28.42
N GLY A 80 -16.49 19.17 28.33
CA GLY A 80 -17.42 20.27 28.03
C GLY A 80 -17.30 20.79 26.59
N SER A 81 -17.60 22.08 26.39
CA SER A 81 -17.59 22.71 25.06
C SER A 81 -16.19 23.12 24.57
N ASP A 82 -15.20 23.22 25.46
CA ASP A 82 -13.84 23.65 25.11
C ASP A 82 -12.79 22.72 25.72
N ILE A 83 -12.42 21.72 24.92
CA ILE A 83 -11.44 20.69 25.26
C ILE A 83 -10.07 21.32 25.59
N LYS A 84 -9.69 22.43 24.94
CA LYS A 84 -8.39 23.07 25.18
C LYS A 84 -8.33 23.71 26.57
N ALA A 85 -9.40 24.37 26.98
CA ALA A 85 -9.50 24.97 28.31
C ALA A 85 -9.47 23.90 29.40
N PHE A 86 -10.23 22.81 29.22
CA PHE A 86 -10.25 21.67 30.13
C PHE A 86 -8.88 21.00 30.27
N LEU A 87 -8.18 20.72 29.16
CA LEU A 87 -6.85 20.13 29.22
C LEU A 87 -5.84 21.06 29.88
N SER A 88 -5.93 22.37 29.63
CA SER A 88 -5.03 23.36 30.24
C SER A 88 -5.21 23.42 31.76
N SER A 89 -6.44 23.37 32.27
CA SER A 89 -6.70 23.31 33.71
C SER A 89 -6.22 21.97 34.30
N LEU A 90 -6.54 20.86 33.64
CA LEU A 90 -6.16 19.51 34.11
C LEU A 90 -4.63 19.36 34.22
N LEU A 91 -3.89 19.86 33.23
CA LEU A 91 -2.42 19.84 33.25
C LEU A 91 -1.85 20.74 34.35
N THR A 92 -2.44 21.91 34.58
CA THR A 92 -2.01 22.84 35.63
C THR A 92 -2.28 22.28 37.04
N ASP A 93 -3.36 21.54 37.21
CA ASP A 93 -3.74 20.94 38.49
C ASP A 93 -2.86 19.73 38.85
N HIS A 94 -2.40 18.96 37.85
CA HIS A 94 -1.68 17.70 38.07
C HIS A 94 -0.16 17.80 37.89
N PHE A 95 0.34 18.82 37.20
CA PHE A 95 1.78 19.05 36.99
C PHE A 95 2.22 20.38 37.60
N ASP A 96 3.41 20.40 38.21
CA ASP A 96 4.00 21.60 38.82
C ASP A 96 4.16 22.76 37.81
N ARG A 97 4.38 23.98 38.35
CA ARG A 97 4.41 25.30 37.64
C ARG A 97 5.24 25.40 36.36
N VAL A 98 6.06 24.40 36.03
CA VAL A 98 6.80 24.30 34.76
C VAL A 98 5.83 24.22 33.55
N PHE A 99 4.64 23.63 33.72
CA PHE A 99 3.64 23.53 32.65
C PHE A 99 2.72 24.75 32.54
N ALA A 100 2.44 25.42 33.66
CA ALA A 100 1.45 26.49 33.75
C ALA A 100 1.76 27.74 32.89
N ALA A 101 3.03 27.92 32.49
CA ALA A 101 3.46 29.13 31.77
C ALA A 101 3.90 28.89 30.31
N SER A 102 4.10 27.64 29.87
CA SER A 102 4.91 27.43 28.66
C SER A 102 4.13 27.08 27.38
N ARG A 103 3.05 26.28 27.40
CA ARG A 103 2.38 25.87 26.14
C ARG A 103 0.89 25.55 26.33
N ILE A 104 0.04 26.34 25.68
CA ILE A 104 -1.36 25.99 25.40
C ILE A 104 -1.34 24.96 24.26
N PRO A 105 -2.12 23.86 24.33
CA PRO A 105 -2.23 22.92 23.22
C PRO A 105 -2.74 23.64 21.96
N GLU A 106 -2.01 23.51 20.86
CA GLU A 106 -2.36 24.13 19.57
C GLU A 106 -3.71 23.62 19.05
N ARG A 107 -3.95 22.31 19.22
CA ARG A 107 -5.20 21.63 18.86
C ARG A 107 -5.50 20.53 19.87
N ALA A 108 -6.77 20.39 20.22
CA ALA A 108 -7.29 19.28 21.01
C ALA A 108 -8.58 18.78 20.33
N GLN A 109 -8.72 17.47 20.24
CA GLN A 109 -9.86 16.82 19.60
C GLN A 109 -10.09 15.46 20.25
N ASP A 110 -11.35 15.10 20.46
CA ASP A 110 -11.75 13.75 20.84
C ASP A 110 -11.59 12.82 19.62
N TRP A 111 -10.94 11.68 19.84
CA TRP A 111 -10.72 10.63 18.83
C TRP A 111 -11.63 9.42 19.04
N SER A 112 -12.55 9.46 19.99
CA SER A 112 -13.61 8.46 20.11
C SER A 112 -14.38 8.40 18.79
N PRO A 113 -14.56 7.22 18.17
CA PRO A 113 -15.47 7.08 17.05
C PRO A 113 -16.81 7.61 17.53
N ALA A 114 -17.39 8.60 16.83
CA ALA A 114 -18.71 9.14 17.17
C ALA A 114 -19.62 7.98 17.52
N GLN A 115 -20.00 7.85 18.80
CA GLN A 115 -20.82 6.75 19.24
C GLN A 115 -22.09 6.81 18.41
N SER A 116 -22.20 5.93 17.40
CA SER A 116 -23.46 5.72 16.74
C SER A 116 -24.35 5.13 17.82
N VAL A 117 -25.19 5.98 18.39
CA VAL A 117 -26.27 5.57 19.27
C VAL A 117 -27.14 4.62 18.45
N CYS A 118 -26.86 3.32 18.53
CA CYS A 118 -27.82 2.29 18.16
C CYS A 118 -28.93 2.37 19.21
N LYS A 119 -29.95 3.18 18.90
CA LYS A 119 -31.29 3.06 19.48
C LYS A 119 -31.98 1.82 18.94
#